data_AF-A0A3N2KRP4-F1
#
_entry.id   AF-A0A3N2KRP4-F1
#
_cell.length_a   1.000
_cell.length_b   1.000
_cell.length_c   1.000
_cell.angle_alpha   90.00
_cell.angle_beta   90.00
_cell.angle_gamma   90.00
#
_symmetry.space_group_name_H-M   'P 1'
#
loop_
_entity.id
_entity.type
_entity.pdbx_description
1 polymer ?
#
loop_
_entity_poly.entity_id
_entity_poly.type
_entity_poly.pdbx_seq_one_letter_code
_entity_poly.pdbx_strand_id
1 'polypeptide(L)'
;MEKENKELTMNFIRSVMEDSYTLVWVNYDDNLNENLDVIETCMKEKSAMTLYDKTDDWYRDARWHSVSQILEDIKSNCINEGFDEDAVVEFMDDNRDDIVNIIYERDDSDALGDLLKNTDDIPVRIEMLSNYDCINSHWLESQGGYVYPDSYFGDMVDALNLNPAKVKRFLTEKGIAVYGRCHYRRSRDGKELVSYEDFHRELVNSCCGANLLTYIGKINLKELYESGFSVAKVTIPKDNYCGIFSSMYGGGSVLDMKLREDVTLELKIKDYHGYRLMIDNPRKKYDYSIRQVYGVSDSFFGETVKLTSANQQTA
;
A
#
# COMPACT_ATOMS: atom_id res chain seq x y z
N MET A 1 48.60 -47.11 -9.48
CA MET A 1 47.35 -46.37 -9.25
C MET A 1 47.16 -45.50 -10.46
N GLU A 2 46.21 -45.88 -11.31
CA GLU A 2 45.84 -45.12 -12.50
C GLU A 2 45.38 -43.73 -12.04
N LYS A 3 46.10 -42.69 -12.47
CA LYS A 3 45.54 -41.35 -12.45
C LYS A 3 44.45 -41.37 -13.51
N GLU A 4 43.18 -41.43 -13.11
CA GLU A 4 42.10 -41.01 -14.00
C GLU A 4 42.52 -39.65 -14.57
N ASN A 5 42.59 -39.56 -15.90
CA ASN A 5 42.90 -38.32 -16.58
C ASN A 5 41.69 -37.40 -16.34
N LYS A 6 41.73 -36.62 -15.26
CA LYS A 6 40.69 -35.64 -14.97
C LYS A 6 40.77 -34.58 -16.07
N GLU A 7 39.78 -34.58 -16.95
CA GLU A 7 39.61 -33.57 -17.98
C GLU A 7 38.71 -32.46 -17.44
N LEU A 8 39.11 -31.20 -17.64
CA LEU A 8 38.33 -30.06 -17.22
C LEU A 8 37.14 -29.93 -18.17
N THR A 9 35.94 -30.17 -17.64
CA THR A 9 34.70 -30.21 -18.42
C THR A 9 33.57 -29.54 -17.65
N MET A 10 32.50 -29.14 -18.34
CA MET A 10 31.30 -28.59 -17.67
C MET A 10 30.65 -29.58 -16.69
N ASN A 11 30.77 -30.90 -16.93
CA ASN A 11 30.32 -31.91 -15.99
C ASN A 11 31.14 -31.90 -14.70
N PHE A 12 32.46 -31.70 -14.82
CA PHE A 12 33.32 -31.53 -13.66
C PHE A 12 32.99 -30.24 -12.90
N ILE A 13 32.82 -29.11 -13.59
CA ILE A 13 32.39 -27.84 -12.98
C ILE A 13 31.09 -28.04 -12.19
N ARG A 14 30.07 -28.64 -12.80
CA ARG A 14 28.79 -28.94 -12.13
C ARG A 14 28.94 -29.82 -10.89
N SER A 15 29.98 -30.67 -10.83
CA SER A 15 30.24 -31.57 -9.70
C SER A 15 30.94 -30.89 -8.52
N VAL A 16 31.59 -29.74 -8.73
CA VAL A 16 32.23 -28.95 -7.67
C VAL A 16 31.38 -27.74 -7.24
N MET A 17 30.26 -27.50 -7.93
CA MET A 17 29.28 -26.47 -7.57
C MET A 17 28.30 -26.99 -6.52
N GLU A 18 27.87 -26.11 -5.62
CA GLU A 18 26.83 -26.39 -4.63
C GLU A 18 25.47 -26.63 -5.29
N ASP A 19 24.61 -27.41 -4.65
CA ASP A 19 23.27 -27.73 -5.17
C ASP A 19 22.36 -26.49 -5.23
N SER A 20 22.59 -25.50 -4.36
CA SER A 20 21.86 -24.24 -4.30
C SER A 20 22.73 -23.10 -3.79
N TYR A 21 22.44 -21.88 -4.22
CA TYR A 21 23.12 -20.66 -3.82
C TYR A 21 22.14 -19.60 -3.35
N THR A 22 22.39 -19.02 -2.18
CA THR A 22 21.70 -17.78 -1.76
C THR A 22 22.50 -16.59 -2.26
N LEU A 23 22.13 -16.06 -3.42
CA LEU A 23 22.83 -14.92 -4.03
C LEU A 23 22.52 -13.59 -3.34
N VAL A 24 21.35 -13.46 -2.72
CA VAL A 24 20.89 -12.26 -2.03
C VAL A 24 20.41 -12.61 -0.64
N TRP A 25 20.96 -11.94 0.36
CA TRP A 25 20.50 -12.03 1.75
C TRP A 25 19.76 -10.75 2.13
N VAL A 26 18.47 -10.87 2.45
CA VAL A 26 17.65 -9.78 2.98
C VAL A 26 17.67 -9.83 4.49
N ASN A 27 18.12 -8.75 5.13
CA ASN A 27 18.15 -8.69 6.59
C ASN A 27 16.72 -8.55 7.14
N TYR A 28 16.49 -9.00 8.37
CA TYR A 28 15.17 -8.88 9.03
C TYR A 28 14.74 -7.42 9.23
N ASP A 29 15.70 -6.49 9.24
CA ASP A 29 15.47 -5.04 9.31
C ASP A 29 15.20 -4.40 7.93
N ASP A 30 15.47 -5.10 6.83
CA ASP A 30 15.22 -4.60 5.47
C ASP A 30 13.72 -4.74 5.16
N ASN A 31 13.08 -3.63 4.78
CA ASN A 31 11.65 -3.55 4.51
C ASN A 31 11.32 -2.42 3.52
N LEU A 32 10.03 -2.28 3.18
CA LEU A 32 9.55 -1.32 2.18
C LEU A 32 9.00 -0.02 2.80
N ASN A 33 9.15 0.20 4.11
CA ASN A 33 8.64 1.40 4.80
C ASN A 33 9.26 2.70 4.27
N GLU A 34 10.48 2.62 3.74
CA GLU A 34 11.19 3.75 3.13
C GLU A 34 10.84 3.97 1.65
N ASN A 35 10.15 3.01 1.02
CA ASN A 35 9.91 2.94 -0.42
C ASN A 35 8.41 2.92 -0.77
N LEU A 36 7.57 3.59 0.04
CA LEU A 36 6.13 3.64 -0.16
C LEU A 36 5.71 4.28 -1.50
N ASP A 37 6.56 5.12 -2.09
CA ASP A 37 6.36 5.70 -3.41
C ASP A 37 6.37 4.65 -4.54
N VAL A 38 7.18 3.59 -4.37
CA VAL A 38 7.18 2.42 -5.28
C VAL A 38 5.84 1.69 -5.17
N ILE A 39 5.32 1.51 -3.95
CA ILE A 39 4.03 0.87 -3.70
C ILE A 39 2.87 1.70 -4.28
N GLU A 40 2.89 3.04 -4.08
CA GLU A 40 1.93 3.96 -4.71
C GLU A 40 1.95 3.85 -6.24
N THR A 41 3.14 3.70 -6.83
CA THR A 41 3.31 3.51 -8.28
C THR A 41 2.68 2.20 -8.73
N CYS A 42 2.93 1.10 -8.01
CA CYS A 42 2.33 -0.20 -8.28
C CYS A 42 0.79 -0.16 -8.22
N MET A 43 0.22 0.54 -7.23
CA MET A 43 -1.23 0.76 -7.13
C MET A 43 -1.80 1.56 -8.29
N LYS A 44 -1.08 2.58 -8.77
CA LYS A 44 -1.49 3.40 -9.91
C LYS A 44 -1.46 2.60 -11.21
N GLU A 45 -0.43 1.78 -11.39
CA GLU A 45 -0.24 0.93 -12.58
C GLU A 45 -1.07 -0.35 -12.53
N LYS A 46 -1.60 -0.72 -11.36
CA LYS A 46 -2.26 -2.01 -11.09
C LYS A 46 -1.36 -3.18 -11.48
N SER A 47 -0.09 -3.08 -11.09
CA SER A 47 0.97 -4.00 -11.48
C SER A 47 2.06 -4.03 -10.44
N ALA A 48 2.70 -5.19 -10.25
CA ALA A 48 3.87 -5.34 -9.39
C ALA A 48 5.20 -5.05 -10.11
N MET A 49 5.17 -4.76 -11.41
CA MET A 49 6.38 -4.65 -12.25
C MET A 49 7.41 -3.66 -11.69
N THR A 50 6.97 -2.46 -11.29
CA THR A 50 7.88 -1.46 -10.71
C THR A 50 8.57 -1.97 -9.44
N LEU A 51 7.86 -2.73 -8.60
CA LEU A 51 8.41 -3.28 -7.37
C LEU A 51 9.44 -4.38 -7.67
N TYR A 52 9.19 -5.23 -8.67
CA TYR A 52 10.17 -6.21 -9.14
C TYR A 52 11.44 -5.54 -9.66
N ASP A 53 11.28 -4.57 -10.58
CA ASP A 53 12.42 -3.84 -11.17
C ASP A 53 13.25 -3.14 -10.09
N LYS A 54 12.60 -2.53 -9.11
CA LYS A 54 13.28 -1.87 -7.99
C LYS A 54 13.98 -2.85 -7.07
N THR A 55 13.37 -3.99 -6.77
CA THR A 55 13.99 -5.01 -5.94
C THR A 55 15.23 -5.57 -6.62
N ASP A 56 15.16 -5.82 -7.93
CA ASP A 56 16.32 -6.26 -8.71
C ASP A 56 17.45 -5.22 -8.70
N ASP A 57 17.11 -3.95 -8.93
CA ASP A 57 18.05 -2.83 -8.86
C ASP A 57 18.72 -2.70 -7.48
N TRP A 58 17.97 -2.81 -6.39
CA TRP A 58 18.48 -2.66 -5.02
C TRP A 58 19.48 -3.75 -4.64
N TYR A 59 19.26 -4.98 -5.11
CA TYR A 59 20.12 -6.12 -4.79
C TYR A 59 21.09 -6.52 -5.89
N ARG A 60 21.15 -5.78 -7.00
CA ARG A 60 22.03 -6.06 -8.14
C ARG A 60 23.49 -6.20 -7.74
N ASP A 61 24.00 -5.26 -6.93
CA ASP A 61 25.41 -5.25 -6.55
C ASP A 61 25.73 -6.39 -5.57
N ALA A 62 24.83 -6.66 -4.62
CA ALA A 62 24.96 -7.80 -3.72
C ALA A 62 24.99 -9.12 -4.51
N ARG A 63 24.08 -9.28 -5.47
CA ARG A 63 24.03 -10.45 -6.34
C ARG A 63 25.29 -10.60 -7.18
N TRP A 64 25.78 -9.49 -7.75
CA TRP A 64 27.03 -9.47 -8.51
C TRP A 64 28.21 -9.93 -7.65
N HIS A 65 28.33 -9.43 -6.43
CA HIS A 65 29.38 -9.84 -5.50
C HIS A 65 29.30 -11.34 -5.17
N SER A 66 28.10 -11.87 -4.87
CA SER A 66 27.90 -13.29 -4.60
C SER A 66 28.31 -14.16 -5.79
N VAL A 67 27.87 -13.82 -7.00
CA VAL A 67 28.23 -14.56 -8.22
C VAL A 67 29.75 -14.50 -8.46
N SER A 68 30.38 -13.33 -8.30
CA SER A 68 31.83 -13.19 -8.44
C SER A 68 32.58 -14.06 -7.43
N GLN A 69 32.13 -14.10 -6.18
CA GLN A 69 32.76 -14.94 -5.16
C GLN A 69 32.60 -16.43 -5.49
N ILE A 70 31.41 -16.87 -5.91
CA ILE A 70 31.17 -18.26 -6.31
C ILE A 70 32.08 -18.67 -7.48
N LEU A 71 32.29 -17.78 -8.46
CA LEU A 71 33.23 -18.04 -9.57
C LEU A 71 34.67 -18.23 -9.07
N GLU A 72 35.13 -17.41 -8.14
CA GLU A 72 36.46 -17.58 -7.52
C GLU A 72 36.57 -18.86 -6.70
N ASP A 73 35.51 -19.26 -6.00
CA ASP A 73 35.46 -20.51 -5.24
C ASP A 73 35.50 -21.73 -6.18
N ILE A 74 34.76 -21.70 -7.30
CA ILE A 74 34.80 -22.74 -8.34
C ILE A 74 36.23 -22.83 -8.93
N LYS A 75 36.85 -21.70 -9.28
CA LYS A 75 38.24 -21.64 -9.76
C LYS A 75 39.19 -22.30 -8.76
N SER A 76 39.10 -21.89 -7.50
CA SER A 76 39.93 -22.40 -6.41
C SER A 76 39.75 -23.91 -6.21
N ASN A 77 38.52 -24.41 -6.28
CA ASN A 77 38.21 -25.83 -6.18
C ASN A 77 38.82 -26.63 -7.34
N CYS A 78 38.78 -26.12 -8.57
CA CYS A 78 39.42 -26.77 -9.71
C CYS A 78 40.95 -26.86 -9.51
N ILE A 79 41.59 -25.78 -9.06
CA ILE A 79 43.04 -25.77 -8.81
C ILE A 79 43.39 -26.76 -7.68
N ASN A 80 42.59 -26.80 -6.61
CA ASN A 80 42.77 -27.75 -5.50
C ASN A 80 42.63 -29.22 -5.93
N GLU A 81 41.81 -29.48 -6.96
CA GLU A 81 41.64 -30.80 -7.57
C GLU A 81 42.79 -31.19 -8.53
N GLY A 82 43.77 -30.30 -8.71
CA GLY A 82 45.04 -30.54 -9.41
C GLY A 82 45.08 -30.07 -10.86
N PHE A 83 44.13 -29.24 -11.29
CA PHE A 83 44.14 -28.61 -12.61
C PHE A 83 45.14 -27.44 -12.66
N ASP A 84 45.70 -27.19 -13.84
CA ASP A 84 46.58 -26.05 -14.10
C ASP A 84 45.80 -24.73 -14.07
N GLU A 85 46.37 -23.70 -13.44
CA GLU A 85 45.66 -22.43 -13.25
C GLU A 85 45.31 -21.74 -14.56
N ASP A 86 46.25 -21.68 -15.51
CA ASP A 86 46.03 -21.01 -16.80
C ASP A 86 44.93 -21.74 -17.59
N ALA A 87 44.96 -23.08 -17.57
CA ALA A 87 43.92 -23.90 -18.20
C ALA A 87 42.54 -23.73 -17.54
N VAL A 88 42.48 -23.57 -16.21
CA VAL A 88 41.22 -23.29 -15.51
C VAL A 88 40.68 -21.91 -15.87
N VAL A 89 41.54 -20.89 -15.90
CA VAL A 89 41.14 -19.53 -16.26
C VAL A 89 40.60 -19.48 -17.69
N GLU A 90 41.33 -20.04 -18.66
CA GLU A 90 40.90 -20.10 -20.06
C GLU A 90 39.55 -20.82 -20.20
N PHE A 91 39.40 -21.98 -19.55
CA PHE A 91 38.15 -22.73 -19.58
C PHE A 91 36.98 -21.96 -18.94
N MET A 92 37.18 -21.34 -17.78
CA MET A 92 36.13 -20.59 -17.11
C MET A 92 35.72 -19.34 -17.87
N ASP A 93 36.65 -18.65 -18.53
CA ASP A 93 36.35 -17.50 -19.37
C ASP A 93 35.56 -17.92 -20.62
N ASP A 94 35.96 -19.01 -21.28
CA ASP A 94 35.27 -19.54 -22.46
C ASP A 94 33.85 -20.04 -22.16
N ASN A 95 33.60 -20.51 -20.93
CA ASN A 95 32.31 -21.07 -20.49
C ASN A 95 31.59 -20.16 -19.47
N ARG A 96 32.01 -18.89 -19.34
CA ARG A 96 31.57 -18.01 -18.24
C ARG A 96 30.06 -17.87 -18.17
N ASP A 97 29.40 -17.62 -19.29
CA ASP A 97 27.96 -17.41 -19.34
C ASP A 97 27.19 -18.68 -18.94
N ASP A 98 27.65 -19.85 -19.37
CA ASP A 98 27.03 -21.14 -18.99
C ASP A 98 27.19 -21.43 -17.50
N ILE A 99 28.37 -21.16 -16.92
CA ILE A 99 28.61 -21.32 -15.48
C ILE A 99 27.72 -20.36 -14.69
N VAL A 100 27.67 -19.09 -15.10
CA VAL A 100 26.83 -18.07 -14.46
C VAL A 100 25.35 -18.42 -14.56
N ASN A 101 24.89 -18.91 -15.71
CA ASN A 101 23.50 -19.37 -15.86
C ASN A 101 23.18 -20.51 -14.88
N ILE A 102 24.09 -21.46 -14.66
CA ILE A 102 23.89 -22.53 -13.66
C ILE A 102 23.80 -21.95 -12.24
N ILE A 103 24.59 -20.93 -11.92
CA ILE A 103 24.52 -20.25 -10.61
C ILE A 103 23.12 -19.64 -10.43
N TYR A 104 22.61 -18.93 -11.44
CA TYR A 104 21.26 -18.34 -11.41
C TYR A 104 20.15 -19.40 -11.38
N GLU A 105 20.29 -20.52 -12.10
CA GLU A 105 19.34 -21.64 -12.05
C GLU A 105 19.27 -22.29 -10.66
N ARG A 106 20.32 -22.14 -9.85
CA ARG A 106 20.45 -22.66 -8.50
C ARG A 106 20.21 -21.59 -7.41
N ASP A 107 19.83 -20.37 -7.79
CA ASP A 107 19.53 -19.27 -6.86
C ASP A 107 18.25 -19.56 -6.08
N ASP A 108 18.34 -19.63 -4.75
CA ASP A 108 17.20 -19.82 -3.85
C ASP A 108 16.73 -18.54 -3.14
N SER A 109 17.30 -17.39 -3.51
CA SER A 109 16.95 -16.10 -2.90
C SER A 109 15.55 -15.65 -3.30
N ASP A 110 14.74 -15.20 -2.32
CA ASP A 110 13.46 -14.54 -2.55
C ASP A 110 13.44 -13.15 -1.92
N ALA A 111 14.27 -12.25 -2.47
CA ALA A 111 14.46 -10.93 -1.90
C ALA A 111 13.16 -10.12 -1.79
N LEU A 112 12.26 -10.25 -2.77
CA LEU A 112 10.97 -9.57 -2.73
C LEU A 112 10.05 -10.20 -1.67
N GLY A 113 9.97 -11.52 -1.60
CA GLY A 113 9.17 -12.22 -0.58
C GLY A 113 9.62 -11.88 0.83
N ASP A 114 10.93 -11.78 1.07
CA ASP A 114 11.49 -11.39 2.36
C ASP A 114 11.20 -9.92 2.69
N LEU A 115 11.37 -8.99 1.74
CA LEU A 115 10.98 -7.59 1.94
C LEU A 115 9.49 -7.43 2.27
N LEU A 116 8.61 -8.15 1.56
CA LEU A 116 7.17 -8.14 1.81
C LEU A 116 6.83 -8.68 3.20
N LYS A 117 7.52 -9.73 3.63
CA LYS A 117 7.35 -10.35 4.94
C LYS A 117 7.84 -9.46 6.09
N ASN A 118 8.91 -8.71 5.88
CA ASN A 118 9.51 -7.81 6.86
C ASN A 118 8.82 -6.44 6.91
N THR A 119 7.89 -6.15 5.98
CA THR A 119 7.16 -4.88 5.96
C THR A 119 5.89 -4.97 6.79
N ASP A 120 5.75 -4.06 7.73
CA ASP A 120 4.54 -3.91 8.56
C ASP A 120 3.31 -3.51 7.72
N ASP A 121 2.13 -3.62 8.33
CA ASP A 121 0.91 -3.12 7.71
C ASP A 121 1.01 -1.60 7.47
N ILE A 122 0.71 -1.17 6.26
CA ILE A 122 0.92 0.21 5.79
C ILE A 122 -0.30 1.08 6.12
N PRO A 123 -0.12 2.25 6.76
CA PRO A 123 -1.18 3.24 6.92
C PRO A 123 -1.79 3.69 5.59
N VAL A 124 -3.12 3.67 5.51
CA VAL A 124 -3.88 4.10 4.34
C VAL A 124 -5.02 5.04 4.69
N ARG A 125 -5.45 5.76 3.66
CA ARG A 125 -6.63 6.62 3.68
C ARG A 125 -7.54 6.26 2.50
N ILE A 126 -8.82 6.07 2.77
CA ILE A 126 -9.86 5.85 1.77
C ILE A 126 -10.70 7.11 1.70
N GLU A 127 -10.56 7.84 0.60
CA GLU A 127 -11.11 9.19 0.47
C GLU A 127 -12.37 9.18 -0.39
N MET A 128 -13.44 9.79 0.12
CA MET A 128 -14.68 10.00 -0.61
C MET A 128 -14.54 11.21 -1.53
N LEU A 129 -14.56 10.94 -2.83
CA LEU A 129 -14.68 11.94 -3.88
C LEU A 129 -16.15 12.22 -4.19
N SER A 130 -16.44 13.47 -4.50
CA SER A 130 -17.75 13.95 -4.89
C SER A 130 -17.61 14.88 -6.09
N ASN A 131 -18.61 14.88 -6.95
CA ASN A 131 -18.76 15.83 -8.04
C ASN A 131 -19.14 17.25 -7.56
N TYR A 132 -19.42 17.42 -6.27
CA TYR A 132 -19.48 18.72 -5.61
C TYR A 132 -18.05 19.14 -5.23
N ASP A 133 -17.58 20.24 -5.82
CA ASP A 133 -16.20 20.72 -5.74
C ASP A 133 -15.65 20.71 -4.30
N CYS A 134 -14.67 19.85 -4.05
CA CYS A 134 -14.07 19.68 -2.73
C CYS A 134 -13.40 20.97 -2.25
N ILE A 135 -12.85 21.81 -3.15
CA ILE A 135 -12.22 23.10 -2.83
C ILE A 135 -13.21 24.06 -2.13
N ASN A 136 -14.51 23.91 -2.40
CA ASN A 136 -15.59 24.82 -1.98
C ASN A 136 -16.69 24.12 -1.15
N SER A 137 -16.43 22.96 -0.57
CA SER A 137 -17.49 22.09 -0.05
C SER A 137 -17.78 22.31 1.45
N HIS A 138 -17.17 21.54 2.36
CA HIS A 138 -17.49 21.62 3.80
C HIS A 138 -17.23 23.02 4.40
N TRP A 139 -16.04 23.57 4.20
CA TRP A 139 -15.62 24.84 4.82
C TRP A 139 -16.41 26.06 4.33
N LEU A 140 -16.86 26.03 3.07
CA LEU A 140 -17.65 27.13 2.51
C LEU A 140 -19.13 26.95 2.84
N GLU A 141 -19.66 25.73 2.77
CA GLU A 141 -21.02 25.41 3.23
C GLU A 141 -21.19 25.74 4.73
N SER A 142 -20.16 25.55 5.56
CA SER A 142 -20.24 25.87 6.98
C SER A 142 -20.45 27.36 7.29
N GLN A 143 -20.15 28.27 6.35
CA GLN A 143 -20.33 29.72 6.56
C GLN A 143 -21.78 30.19 6.33
N GLY A 144 -22.51 29.54 5.41
CA GLY A 144 -23.89 29.88 5.07
C GLY A 144 -24.93 28.91 5.65
N GLY A 145 -24.48 27.74 6.11
CA GLY A 145 -25.29 26.59 6.50
C GLY A 145 -25.26 25.50 5.44
N TYR A 146 -25.39 24.25 5.88
CA TYR A 146 -25.30 23.07 5.02
C TYR A 146 -26.54 22.89 4.14
N VAL A 147 -26.38 22.25 2.99
CA VAL A 147 -27.50 21.94 2.07
C VAL A 147 -27.65 20.43 1.94
N TYR A 148 -28.88 19.93 1.90
CA TYR A 148 -29.18 18.53 1.55
C TYR A 148 -30.48 18.48 0.73
N PRO A 149 -30.60 17.67 -0.34
CA PRO A 149 -29.55 16.87 -0.98
C PRO A 149 -28.69 17.74 -1.93
N ASP A 150 -27.88 17.08 -2.76
CA ASP A 150 -27.14 17.68 -3.87
C ASP A 150 -26.01 18.64 -3.45
N SER A 151 -25.19 18.18 -2.51
CA SER A 151 -24.03 18.89 -1.99
C SER A 151 -22.99 17.89 -1.48
N TYR A 152 -21.78 18.37 -1.17
CA TYR A 152 -20.77 17.52 -0.56
C TYR A 152 -21.19 17.03 0.83
N PHE A 153 -21.79 17.93 1.63
CA PHE A 153 -22.37 17.55 2.91
C PHE A 153 -23.45 16.47 2.75
N GLY A 154 -24.24 16.55 1.69
CA GLY A 154 -25.24 15.55 1.35
C GLY A 154 -24.64 14.19 1.06
N ASP A 155 -23.56 14.17 0.27
CA ASP A 155 -22.81 12.95 -0.01
C ASP A 155 -22.20 12.36 1.27
N MET A 156 -21.68 13.18 2.18
CA MET A 156 -21.19 12.73 3.49
C MET A 156 -22.31 12.11 4.34
N VAL A 157 -23.47 12.77 4.41
CA VAL A 157 -24.65 12.26 5.13
C VAL A 157 -25.10 10.92 4.56
N ASP A 158 -25.02 10.75 3.24
CA ASP A 158 -25.39 9.52 2.55
C ASP A 158 -24.33 8.42 2.73
N ALA A 159 -23.04 8.74 2.64
CA ALA A 159 -21.91 7.83 2.84
C ALA A 159 -21.86 7.27 4.26
N LEU A 160 -22.14 8.10 5.27
CA LEU A 160 -22.19 7.72 6.68
C LEU A 160 -23.52 7.07 7.09
N ASN A 161 -24.40 6.82 6.13
CA ASN A 161 -25.75 6.29 6.31
C ASN A 161 -26.56 7.06 7.38
N LEU A 162 -26.33 8.36 7.53
CA LEU A 162 -27.03 9.20 8.49
C LEU A 162 -28.45 9.48 8.00
N ASN A 163 -29.41 9.56 8.93
CA ASN A 163 -30.76 9.99 8.63
C ASN A 163 -30.83 11.52 8.45
N PRO A 164 -31.14 12.05 7.25
CA PRO A 164 -31.05 13.49 6.96
C PRO A 164 -31.94 14.36 7.84
N ALA A 165 -33.15 13.91 8.18
CA ALA A 165 -34.05 14.65 9.06
C ALA A 165 -33.49 14.78 10.48
N LYS A 166 -32.87 13.71 10.99
CA LYS A 166 -32.22 13.73 12.31
C LYS A 166 -30.97 14.61 12.29
N VAL A 167 -30.15 14.55 11.24
CA VAL A 167 -29.00 15.45 11.04
C VAL A 167 -29.45 16.91 11.09
N LYS A 168 -30.46 17.28 10.28
CA LYS A 168 -30.99 18.64 10.26
C LYS A 168 -31.46 19.10 11.63
N ARG A 169 -32.26 18.29 12.32
CA ARG A 169 -32.75 18.60 13.67
C ARG A 169 -31.58 18.82 14.64
N PHE A 170 -30.64 17.87 14.67
CA PHE A 170 -29.50 17.89 15.59
C PHE A 170 -28.57 19.10 15.37
N LEU A 171 -28.26 19.42 14.11
CA LEU A 171 -27.44 20.59 13.78
C LEU A 171 -28.18 21.91 14.06
N THR A 172 -29.48 21.99 13.76
CA THR A 172 -30.29 23.18 14.05
C THR A 172 -30.37 23.47 15.55
N GLU A 173 -30.50 22.43 16.39
CA GLU A 173 -30.46 22.55 17.85
C GLU A 173 -29.13 23.10 18.37
N LYS A 174 -28.05 22.98 17.58
CA LYS A 174 -26.72 23.52 17.86
C LYS A 174 -26.44 24.85 17.15
N GLY A 175 -27.46 25.46 16.54
CA GLY A 175 -27.35 26.75 15.85
C GLY A 175 -26.76 26.69 14.44
N ILE A 176 -26.60 25.49 13.87
CA ILE A 176 -26.07 25.29 12.52
C ILE A 176 -27.25 25.11 11.56
N ALA A 177 -27.41 26.02 10.61
CA ALA A 177 -28.49 25.96 9.64
C ALA A 177 -28.29 24.82 8.64
N VAL A 178 -29.36 24.07 8.35
CA VAL A 178 -29.39 23.03 7.30
C VAL A 178 -30.61 23.21 6.40
N TYR A 179 -30.37 23.46 5.13
CA TYR A 179 -31.37 23.76 4.11
C TYR A 179 -31.71 22.54 3.25
N GLY A 180 -32.76 22.70 2.44
CA GLY A 180 -33.21 21.70 1.47
C GLY A 180 -34.07 20.58 2.06
N ARG A 181 -34.18 19.49 1.29
CA ARG A 181 -35.14 18.38 1.47
C ARG A 181 -34.58 17.27 2.37
N CYS A 182 -34.47 17.57 3.66
CA CYS A 182 -34.03 16.61 4.69
C CYS A 182 -35.17 15.67 5.14
N HIS A 183 -35.60 14.75 4.26
CA HIS A 183 -36.65 13.79 4.61
C HIS A 183 -36.15 12.71 5.57
N TYR A 184 -37.04 12.26 6.46
CA TYR A 184 -36.74 11.15 7.37
C TYR A 184 -36.68 9.83 6.58
N ARG A 185 -35.57 9.10 6.73
CA ARG A 185 -35.35 7.81 6.07
C ARG A 185 -35.41 6.66 7.07
N ARG A 186 -36.56 5.98 7.15
CA ARG A 186 -36.77 4.83 8.06
C ARG A 186 -35.74 3.71 7.87
N SER A 187 -35.26 3.50 6.64
CA SER A 187 -34.25 2.48 6.33
C SER A 187 -32.89 2.73 6.96
N ARG A 188 -32.59 3.96 7.37
CA ARG A 188 -31.32 4.37 7.99
C ARG A 188 -31.38 4.46 9.51
N ASP A 189 -32.58 4.47 10.09
CA ASP A 189 -32.76 4.65 11.53
C ASP A 189 -32.19 3.45 12.30
N GLY A 190 -31.22 3.69 13.17
CA GLY A 190 -30.51 2.66 13.94
C GLY A 190 -29.38 1.98 13.15
N LYS A 191 -29.10 2.44 11.93
CA LYS A 191 -28.04 1.94 11.05
C LYS A 191 -27.04 3.03 10.67
N GLU A 192 -27.04 4.13 11.42
CA GLU A 192 -26.08 5.21 11.25
C GLU A 192 -24.66 4.69 11.52
N LEU A 193 -23.70 4.94 10.61
CA LEU A 193 -22.33 4.42 10.74
C LEU A 193 -21.56 5.08 11.88
N VAL A 194 -21.93 6.31 12.22
CA VAL A 194 -21.29 7.13 13.26
C VAL A 194 -22.35 7.80 14.13
N SER A 195 -21.97 8.30 15.30
CA SER A 195 -22.90 9.09 16.12
C SER A 195 -23.12 10.49 15.53
N TYR A 196 -24.28 11.09 15.82
CA TYR A 196 -24.56 12.47 15.42
C TYR A 196 -23.63 13.47 16.12
N GLU A 197 -23.23 13.15 17.36
CA GLU A 197 -22.28 13.91 18.16
C GLU A 197 -20.88 13.91 17.54
N ASP A 198 -20.37 12.75 17.12
CA ASP A 198 -19.06 12.65 16.47
C ASP A 198 -19.07 13.35 15.11
N PHE A 199 -20.13 13.13 14.32
CA PHE A 199 -20.31 13.83 13.05
C PHE A 199 -20.28 15.35 13.22
N HIS A 200 -21.07 15.89 14.16
CA HIS A 200 -21.05 17.31 14.46
C HIS A 200 -19.67 17.79 14.94
N ARG A 201 -19.00 17.02 15.81
CA ARG A 201 -17.68 17.39 16.34
C ARG A 201 -16.66 17.51 15.21
N GLU A 202 -16.63 16.57 14.26
CA GLU A 202 -15.75 16.66 13.09
C GLU A 202 -16.06 17.88 12.23
N LEU A 203 -17.34 18.16 11.97
CA LEU A 203 -17.75 19.32 11.16
C LEU A 203 -17.24 20.63 11.76
N VAL A 204 -17.38 20.80 13.08
CA VAL A 204 -16.96 22.03 13.79
C VAL A 204 -15.45 22.11 13.95
N ASN A 205 -14.76 20.97 14.15
CA ASN A 205 -13.31 20.95 14.36
C ASN A 205 -12.51 21.01 13.06
N SER A 206 -13.15 20.80 11.91
CA SER A 206 -12.50 20.87 10.61
C SER A 206 -11.95 22.28 10.35
N CYS A 207 -10.62 22.44 10.43
CA CYS A 207 -9.95 23.74 10.42
C CYS A 207 -9.41 24.18 9.04
N CYS A 208 -9.65 23.39 7.99
CA CYS A 208 -9.09 23.62 6.66
C CYS A 208 -10.17 23.58 5.56
N GLY A 209 -9.84 24.10 4.37
CA GLY A 209 -10.64 23.92 3.15
C GLY A 209 -10.22 22.68 2.37
N ALA A 210 -10.89 22.38 1.25
CA ALA A 210 -10.59 21.21 0.41
C ALA A 210 -10.43 19.88 1.17
N ASN A 211 -11.29 19.63 2.16
CA ASN A 211 -11.26 18.39 2.89
C ASN A 211 -12.16 17.35 2.26
N LEU A 212 -11.79 16.09 2.47
CA LEU A 212 -12.60 14.93 2.10
C LEU A 212 -12.99 14.16 3.36
N LEU A 213 -14.17 13.51 3.33
CA LEU A 213 -14.50 12.42 4.22
C LEU A 213 -13.52 11.29 3.92
N THR A 214 -12.75 10.94 4.94
CA THR A 214 -11.61 10.05 4.86
C THR A 214 -11.75 8.98 5.93
N TYR A 215 -11.77 7.73 5.49
CA TYR A 215 -11.66 6.58 6.36
C TYR A 215 -10.19 6.21 6.52
N ILE A 216 -9.77 5.82 7.72
CA ILE A 216 -8.39 5.40 8.01
C ILE A 216 -8.33 3.92 8.34
N GLY A 217 -7.19 3.33 8.05
CA GLY A 217 -6.93 1.91 8.22
C GLY A 217 -5.48 1.59 7.95
N LYS A 218 -5.11 0.32 8.10
CA LYS A 218 -3.85 -0.21 7.57
C LYS A 218 -4.13 -1.27 6.53
N ILE A 219 -3.21 -1.48 5.59
CA ILE A 219 -3.27 -2.60 4.66
C ILE A 219 -2.11 -3.54 4.89
N ASN A 220 -2.37 -4.84 4.74
CA ASN A 220 -1.29 -5.79 4.64
C ASN A 220 -0.65 -5.71 3.25
N LEU A 221 0.65 -5.41 3.19
CA LEU A 221 1.33 -5.22 1.91
C LEU A 221 1.38 -6.52 1.08
N LYS A 222 1.53 -7.67 1.74
CA LYS A 222 1.54 -8.97 1.06
C LYS A 222 0.18 -9.25 0.40
N GLU A 223 -0.93 -9.00 1.10
CA GLU A 223 -2.27 -9.12 0.50
C GLU A 223 -2.47 -8.16 -0.68
N LEU A 224 -1.98 -6.91 -0.56
CA LEU A 224 -2.03 -5.94 -1.65
C LEU A 224 -1.23 -6.43 -2.87
N TYR A 225 -0.03 -6.97 -2.65
CA TYR A 225 0.82 -7.54 -3.69
C TYR A 225 0.16 -8.76 -4.36
N GLU A 226 -0.38 -9.70 -3.58
CA GLU A 226 -1.10 -10.89 -4.07
C GLU A 226 -2.37 -10.53 -4.86
N SER A 227 -2.98 -9.37 -4.58
CA SER A 227 -4.08 -8.82 -5.39
C SER A 227 -3.64 -8.30 -6.77
N GLY A 228 -2.32 -8.30 -7.05
CA GLY A 228 -1.73 -7.66 -8.23
C GLY A 228 -1.86 -6.13 -8.19
N PHE A 229 -1.92 -5.54 -6.99
CA PHE A 229 -2.20 -4.11 -6.79
C PHE A 229 -3.54 -3.64 -7.40
N SER A 230 -4.47 -4.57 -7.63
CA SER A 230 -5.76 -4.33 -8.27
C SER A 230 -6.91 -4.62 -7.31
N VAL A 231 -7.26 -3.62 -6.51
CA VAL A 231 -8.29 -3.71 -5.46
C VAL A 231 -9.61 -3.13 -5.97
N ALA A 232 -10.70 -3.90 -5.89
CA ALA A 232 -12.04 -3.45 -6.26
C ALA A 232 -12.85 -2.93 -5.09
N LYS A 233 -12.68 -3.52 -3.90
CA LYS A 233 -13.39 -3.11 -2.68
C LYS A 233 -12.47 -3.16 -1.48
N VAL A 234 -12.77 -2.30 -0.51
CA VAL A 234 -12.14 -2.30 0.80
C VAL A 234 -13.24 -2.43 1.85
N THR A 235 -13.04 -3.29 2.84
CA THR A 235 -13.92 -3.37 4.01
C THR A 235 -13.16 -2.88 5.23
N ILE A 236 -13.58 -1.73 5.75
CA ILE A 236 -13.03 -1.14 6.97
C ILE A 236 -13.77 -1.76 8.15
N PRO A 237 -13.08 -2.35 9.13
CA PRO A 237 -13.73 -3.02 10.24
C PRO A 237 -14.47 -2.02 11.13
N LYS A 238 -15.50 -2.50 11.81
CA LYS A 238 -16.11 -1.82 12.95
C LYS A 238 -15.03 -1.39 13.94
N ASP A 239 -15.30 -0.29 14.65
CA ASP A 239 -14.43 0.31 15.65
C ASP A 239 -13.19 1.04 15.10
N ASN A 240 -12.92 0.96 13.78
CA ASN A 240 -12.05 1.93 13.09
C ASN A 240 -12.70 3.32 13.00
N TYR A 241 -11.97 4.26 12.41
CA TYR A 241 -12.33 5.67 12.41
C TYR A 241 -12.44 6.26 11.00
N CYS A 242 -13.24 7.29 10.89
CA CYS A 242 -13.26 8.21 9.76
C CYS A 242 -13.41 9.65 10.22
N GLY A 243 -13.16 10.59 9.33
CA GLY A 243 -13.28 12.01 9.62
C GLY A 243 -13.06 12.87 8.39
N ILE A 244 -12.72 14.14 8.61
CA ILE A 244 -12.55 15.12 7.54
C ILE A 244 -11.07 15.49 7.45
N PHE A 245 -10.44 15.28 6.30
CA PHE A 245 -9.02 15.58 6.08
C PHE A 245 -8.76 16.16 4.68
N SER A 246 -7.93 17.20 4.60
CA SER A 246 -7.38 17.75 3.37
C SER A 246 -5.93 17.35 3.22
N SER A 247 -5.68 16.45 2.27
CA SER A 247 -4.34 16.13 1.83
C SER A 247 -3.71 17.24 0.96
N MET A 248 -4.53 18.16 0.44
CA MET A 248 -4.06 19.30 -0.37
C MET A 248 -3.48 20.43 0.49
N TYR A 249 -4.13 20.75 1.62
CA TYR A 249 -3.71 21.85 2.47
C TYR A 249 -3.07 21.41 3.80
N GLY A 250 -3.18 20.13 4.16
CA GLY A 250 -2.54 19.58 5.36
C GLY A 250 -3.29 19.99 6.63
N GLY A 251 -4.51 19.51 6.78
CA GLY A 251 -5.36 19.83 7.92
C GLY A 251 -6.74 19.21 7.79
N GLY A 252 -7.62 19.48 8.76
CA GLY A 252 -8.93 18.84 8.81
C GLY A 252 -9.44 18.83 10.25
N SER A 253 -10.11 17.75 10.62
CA SER A 253 -10.54 17.47 12.00
C SER A 253 -9.68 16.35 12.61
N VAL A 254 -10.04 15.89 13.81
CA VAL A 254 -9.21 14.92 14.57
C VAL A 254 -9.31 13.49 14.02
N LEU A 255 -10.23 13.23 13.07
CA LEU A 255 -10.54 11.89 12.53
C LEU A 255 -11.10 10.93 13.57
N ASP A 256 -12.09 11.40 14.32
CA ASP A 256 -12.51 10.76 15.56
C ASP A 256 -13.94 10.18 15.49
N MET A 257 -14.51 10.03 14.28
CA MET A 257 -15.80 9.33 14.13
C MET A 257 -15.58 7.83 14.12
N LYS A 258 -15.93 7.19 15.23
CA LYS A 258 -15.84 5.75 15.39
C LYS A 258 -16.96 5.03 14.63
N LEU A 259 -16.57 4.06 13.80
CA LEU A 259 -17.48 3.25 13.00
C LEU A 259 -18.24 2.23 13.86
N ARG A 260 -19.56 2.19 13.69
CA ARG A 260 -20.46 1.31 14.46
C ARG A 260 -20.64 -0.08 13.86
N GLU A 261 -20.33 -0.22 12.58
CA GLU A 261 -20.37 -1.47 11.81
C GLU A 261 -19.25 -1.48 10.77
N ASP A 262 -19.00 -2.66 10.19
CA ASP A 262 -18.06 -2.81 9.08
C ASP A 262 -18.57 -2.01 7.86
N VAL A 263 -17.65 -1.31 7.18
CA VAL A 263 -17.98 -0.45 6.03
C VAL A 263 -17.28 -0.98 4.79
N THR A 264 -18.06 -1.52 3.84
CA THR A 264 -17.54 -1.94 2.53
C THR A 264 -17.70 -0.81 1.51
N LEU A 265 -16.57 -0.37 0.94
CA LEU A 265 -16.50 0.69 -0.06
C LEU A 265 -16.01 0.12 -1.39
N GLU A 266 -16.71 0.46 -2.48
CA GLU A 266 -16.25 0.14 -3.83
C GLU A 266 -15.25 1.18 -4.32
N LEU A 267 -14.04 0.75 -4.69
CA LEU A 267 -12.97 1.61 -5.21
C LEU A 267 -13.19 1.91 -6.69
N LYS A 268 -14.26 2.64 -6.99
CA LYS A 268 -14.61 3.06 -8.34
C LYS A 268 -14.89 4.55 -8.35
N ILE A 269 -14.23 5.25 -9.25
CA ILE A 269 -14.43 6.68 -9.47
C ILE A 269 -15.12 6.85 -10.82
N LYS A 270 -16.25 7.55 -10.82
CA LYS A 270 -16.97 7.94 -12.03
C LYS A 270 -17.36 9.40 -11.90
N ASP A 271 -17.01 10.22 -12.89
CA ASP A 271 -17.37 11.64 -12.94
C ASP A 271 -16.97 12.39 -11.64
N TYR A 272 -15.77 12.13 -11.13
CA TYR A 272 -15.23 12.65 -9.86
C TYR A 272 -15.99 12.26 -8.58
N HIS A 273 -16.88 11.27 -8.66
CA HIS A 273 -17.61 10.73 -7.53
C HIS A 273 -17.20 9.27 -7.25
N GLY A 274 -17.03 8.91 -5.98
CA GLY A 274 -16.68 7.56 -5.54
C GLY A 274 -15.57 7.52 -4.51
N TYR A 275 -14.86 6.39 -4.40
CA TYR A 275 -13.80 6.21 -3.41
C TYR A 275 -12.46 5.90 -4.06
N ARG A 276 -11.39 6.46 -3.48
CA ARG A 276 -10.01 6.10 -3.82
C ARG A 276 -9.25 5.65 -2.59
N LEU A 277 -8.43 4.61 -2.76
CA LEU A 277 -7.47 4.14 -1.76
C LEU A 277 -6.13 4.83 -2.01
N MET A 278 -5.54 5.40 -0.96
CA MET A 278 -4.26 6.10 -0.98
C MET A 278 -3.41 5.61 0.19
N ILE A 279 -2.10 5.52 -0.01
CA ILE A 279 -1.15 5.31 1.09
C ILE A 279 -0.95 6.64 1.82
N ASP A 280 -0.91 6.61 3.16
CA ASP A 280 -0.57 7.79 3.95
C ASP A 280 0.96 7.96 4.00
N ASN A 281 1.53 8.44 2.89
CA ASN A 281 2.98 8.52 2.70
C ASN A 281 3.55 9.88 3.19
N PRO A 282 4.30 9.94 4.30
CA PRO A 282 4.86 11.20 4.82
C PRO A 282 6.01 11.77 3.99
N ARG A 283 6.56 11.02 3.03
CA ARG A 283 7.66 11.47 2.16
C ARG A 283 7.19 12.17 0.90
N LYS A 284 5.88 12.24 0.68
CA LYS A 284 5.30 12.77 -0.55
C LYS A 284 5.41 14.29 -0.60
N LYS A 285 5.93 14.81 -1.71
CA LYS A 285 6.26 16.25 -1.84
C LYS A 285 5.02 17.17 -1.96
N TYR A 286 3.95 16.70 -2.59
CA TYR A 286 2.80 17.52 -2.99
C TYR A 286 1.48 17.05 -2.39
N ASP A 287 1.53 16.23 -1.35
CA ASP A 287 0.36 15.59 -0.75
C ASP A 287 0.65 15.37 0.75
N TYR A 288 -0.12 16.02 1.60
CA TYR A 288 0.07 15.93 3.04
C TYR A 288 -0.45 14.59 3.56
N SER A 289 0.36 13.95 4.41
CA SER A 289 -0.03 12.75 5.14
C SER A 289 -0.64 13.10 6.50
N ILE A 290 -1.57 12.30 6.96
CA ILE A 290 -2.15 12.39 8.31
C ILE A 290 -1.04 12.23 9.35
N ARG A 291 -0.13 11.27 9.14
CA ARG A 291 1.01 11.01 10.02
C ARG A 291 1.86 12.26 10.25
N GLN A 292 2.20 12.97 9.18
CA GLN A 292 3.01 14.19 9.27
C GLN A 292 2.22 15.38 9.82
N VAL A 293 0.97 15.57 9.39
CA VAL A 293 0.16 16.73 9.78
C VAL A 293 -0.22 16.67 11.26
N TYR A 294 -0.61 15.50 11.76
CA TYR A 294 -1.05 15.34 13.16
C TYR A 294 0.04 14.79 14.09
N GLY A 295 1.20 14.40 13.56
CA GLY A 295 2.30 13.86 14.37
C GLY A 295 1.93 12.55 15.08
N VAL A 296 1.12 11.72 14.42
CA VAL A 296 0.58 10.46 14.97
C VAL A 296 1.44 9.25 14.57
N SER A 297 1.29 8.14 15.29
CA SER A 297 1.88 6.84 14.97
C SER A 297 0.91 5.93 14.22
N ASP A 298 1.40 4.80 13.69
CA ASP A 298 0.60 3.86 12.89
C ASP A 298 -0.59 3.26 13.67
N SER A 299 -0.51 3.22 15.01
CA SER A 299 -1.62 2.84 15.89
C SER A 299 -2.86 3.74 15.75
N PHE A 300 -2.70 4.99 15.28
CA PHE A 300 -3.80 5.90 15.03
C PHE A 300 -4.72 5.42 13.90
N PHE A 301 -4.19 4.68 12.93
CA PHE A 301 -4.93 4.18 11.78
C PHE A 301 -5.84 2.99 12.12
N GLY A 302 -5.85 2.53 13.37
CA GLY A 302 -6.72 1.45 13.83
C GLY A 302 -6.31 0.09 13.28
N GLU A 303 -7.30 -0.71 12.92
CA GLU A 303 -7.13 -2.09 12.45
C GLU A 303 -6.94 -2.19 10.93
N THR A 304 -6.48 -3.37 10.51
CA THR A 304 -6.20 -3.70 9.11
C THR A 304 -7.51 -3.84 8.33
N VAL A 305 -7.58 -3.19 7.17
CA VAL A 305 -8.74 -3.24 6.26
C VAL A 305 -8.66 -4.47 5.36
N LYS A 306 -9.80 -5.07 5.04
CA LYS A 306 -9.85 -6.24 4.16
C LYS A 306 -9.93 -5.80 2.70
N LEU A 307 -9.08 -6.37 1.87
CA LEU A 307 -9.04 -6.10 0.43
C LEU A 307 -9.84 -7.16 -0.32
N THR A 308 -10.64 -6.72 -1.30
CA THR A 308 -11.21 -7.62 -2.32
C THR A 308 -10.63 -7.27 -3.67
N SER A 309 -9.94 -8.23 -4.29
CA SER A 309 -9.27 -8.02 -5.57
C SER A 309 -10.29 -7.87 -6.71
N ALA A 310 -9.92 -7.10 -7.74
CA ALA A 310 -10.76 -6.96 -8.94
C ALA A 310 -10.82 -8.25 -9.77
N ASN A 311 -9.78 -9.09 -9.67
CA ASN A 311 -9.63 -10.32 -10.44
C ASN A 311 -10.48 -11.50 -9.90
N GLN A 312 -11.00 -11.40 -8.68
CA GLN A 312 -11.89 -12.42 -8.09
C GLN A 312 -13.37 -12.27 -8.48
N GLN A 313 -13.76 -11.26 -9.25
CA GLN A 313 -15.16 -11.07 -9.69
C GLN A 313 -15.58 -11.96 -10.88
N THR A 314 -14.69 -12.84 -11.36
CA THR A 314 -14.94 -13.72 -12.52
C THR A 314 -14.97 -15.22 -12.20
N ALA A 315 -15.16 -15.62 -10.93
CA ALA A 315 -15.36 -17.02 -10.55
C ALA A 315 -16.81 -17.30 -10.13
#